data_AF-A0A949MID5-F1
#
_entry.id   AF-A0A949MID5-F1
#
_cell.length_a   1.000
_cell.length_b   1.000
_cell.length_c   1.000
_cell.angle_alpha   90.00
_cell.angle_beta   90.00
_cell.angle_gamma   90.00
#
_symmetry.space_group_name_H-M   'P 1'
#
loop_
_entity.id
_entity.type
_entity.pdbx_description
1 polymer ?
#
loop_
_entity_poly.entity_id
_entity_poly.type
_entity_poly.pdbx_seq_one_letter_code
_entity_poly.pdbx_strand_id
1 'polypeptide(L)' 'MLVCTGFGAASPSSPLGPLTFNRRDVSKSDVEIEIMFCGVCHSDLHFVRDEWHFTQ' A
#
# COMPACT_ATOMS: atom_id res chain seq x y z
N MET A 1 3.09 -11.05 -13.68
CA MET A 1 2.58 -10.37 -12.48
C MET A 1 3.47 -10.73 -11.30
N LEU A 2 3.85 -9.74 -10.50
CA LEU A 2 4.64 -9.93 -9.27
C LEU A 2 3.70 -10.05 -8.07
N VAL A 3 3.75 -11.17 -7.34
CA VAL A 3 3.00 -11.34 -6.08
C VAL A 3 3.76 -10.62 -4.98
N CYS A 4 3.11 -9.65 -4.33
CA CYS A 4 3.69 -8.84 -3.27
C CYS A 4 2.91 -9.05 -1.95
N THR A 5 3.63 -8.98 -0.84
CA THR A 5 3.04 -8.90 0.50
C THR A 5 3.29 -7.51 1.08
N GLY A 6 2.26 -6.90 1.66
CA GLY A 6 2.35 -5.61 2.34
C GLY A 6 1.40 -5.54 3.52
N PHE A 7 1.18 -4.33 4.03
CA PHE A 7 0.21 -4.05 5.08
C PHE A 7 -0.82 -3.05 4.57
N GLY A 8 -2.10 -3.28 4.88
CA GLY A 8 -3.22 -2.42 4.48
C GLY A 8 -4.43 -2.58 5.41
N ALA A 9 -5.38 -1.65 5.32
CA ALA A 9 -6.65 -1.72 6.03
C ALA A 9 -7.79 -1.88 5.01
N ALA A 10 -8.74 -2.77 5.29
CA ALA A 10 -9.85 -3.06 4.38
C ALA A 10 -11.00 -2.04 4.47
N SER A 11 -11.03 -1.23 5.52
CA SER A 11 -12.00 -0.15 5.74
C SER A 11 -11.42 0.91 6.67
N PRO A 12 -12.02 2.12 6.74
CA PRO A 12 -11.56 3.21 7.61
C PRO A 12 -11.46 2.86 9.11
N SER A 13 -12.21 1.85 9.55
CA SER A 13 -12.25 1.37 10.93
C SER A 13 -11.49 0.06 11.16
N SER A 14 -10.95 -0.56 10.11
CA SER A 14 -10.21 -1.81 10.23
C SER A 14 -8.79 -1.56 10.74
N PRO A 15 -8.23 -2.44 11.58
CA PRO A 15 -6.81 -2.39 11.90
C PRO A 15 -5.97 -2.65 10.63
N LEU A 16 -4.75 -2.11 10.62
CA LEU A 16 -3.76 -2.45 9.60
C LEU A 16 -3.36 -3.92 9.73
N GLY A 17 -3.40 -4.67 8.63
CA GLY A 17 -3.06 -6.08 8.60
C GLY A 17 -2.34 -6.51 7.32
N PRO A 18 -1.80 -7.74 7.26
CA PRO A 18 -1.14 -8.26 6.08
C PRO A 18 -2.07 -8.29 4.86
N LEU A 19 -1.57 -7.90 3.71
CA LEU A 19 -2.28 -7.90 2.44
C LEU A 19 -1.39 -8.54 1.36
N THR A 20 -1.95 -9.48 0.61
CA THR A 20 -1.31 -10.01 -0.61
C THR A 20 -1.96 -9.37 -1.82
N PHE A 21 -1.14 -8.87 -2.75
CA PHE A 21 -1.62 -8.21 -3.96
C PHE A 21 -0.65 -8.43 -5.12
N ASN A 22 -1.13 -8.19 -6.35
CA ASN A 22 -0.30 -8.32 -7.54
C ASN A 22 0.13 -6.93 -8.03
N ARG A 23 1.43 -6.78 -8.32
CA ARG A 23 1.93 -5.71 -9.17
C ARG A 23 2.04 -6.21 -10.62
N ARG A 24 1.92 -5.27 -11.55
CA ARG A 24 2.17 -5.52 -12.98
C ARG A 24 3.61 -5.99 -13.21
N ASP A 25 3.84 -6.62 -14.36
CA ASP A 25 5.19 -6.98 -14.80
C ASP A 25 6.07 -5.74 -15.01
N VAL A 26 7.37 -5.92 -14.77
CA VAL A 26 8.40 -4.90 -14.96
C VAL A 26 8.63 -4.71 -16.46
N SER A 27 8.37 -3.52 -16.98
CA SER A 27 8.66 -3.17 -18.37
C SER A 27 10.08 -2.61 -18.50
N LYS A 28 10.49 -2.31 -19.74
CA LYS A 28 11.84 -1.80 -20.04
C LYS A 28 12.20 -0.49 -19.33
N SER A 29 11.20 0.28 -18.92
CA SER A 29 11.37 1.58 -18.25
C SER A 29 11.11 1.54 -16.75
N ASP A 30 10.88 0.36 -16.18
CA ASP A 30 10.55 0.20 -14.77
C ASP A 30 11.74 -0.31 -13.95
N VAL A 31 11.67 -0.06 -12.64
CA VAL A 31 12.63 -0.56 -11.67
C VAL A 31 11.89 -1.37 -10.62
N GLU A 32 12.39 -2.57 -10.36
CA GLU A 32 11.98 -3.38 -9.22
C GLU A 32 12.84 -3.03 -8.01
N ILE A 33 12.20 -2.81 -6.86
CA ILE A 33 12.88 -2.36 -5.65
C ILE A 33 12.48 -3.27 -4.50
N GLU A 34 13.48 -3.85 -3.83
CA GLU A 34 13.30 -4.49 -2.53
C GLU A 34 13.18 -3.40 -1.45
N ILE A 35 12.01 -3.32 -0.82
CA ILE A 35 11.73 -2.32 0.22
C ILE A 35 12.27 -2.85 1.55
N MET A 36 13.43 -2.35 1.97
CA MET A 36 14.04 -2.70 3.25
C MET A 36 13.38 -1.98 4.42
N PHE A 37 13.02 -0.71 4.23
CA PHE A 37 12.43 0.16 5.25
C PHE A 37 11.41 1.11 4.62
N CYS A 38 10.36 1.46 5.35
CA CYS A 38 9.35 2.45 4.96
C CYS A 38 9.02 3.32 6.18
N GLY A 39 9.07 4.64 6.02
CA GLY A 39 8.69 5.58 7.07
C GLY A 39 7.17 5.74 7.16
N VAL A 40 6.67 6.13 8.33
CA VAL A 40 5.25 6.47 8.54
C VAL A 40 5.11 7.98 8.66
N CYS A 41 4.17 8.54 7.90
CA CYS A 41 3.82 9.95 7.89
C CYS A 41 2.38 10.16 8.40
N HIS A 42 2.02 11.38 8.79
CA HIS A 42 0.66 11.72 9.19
C HIS A 42 -0.35 11.51 8.03
N SER A 43 0.08 11.74 6.78
CA SER A 43 -0.78 11.50 5.61
C SER A 43 -1.29 10.06 5.54
N ASP A 44 -0.52 9.09 6.05
CA ASP A 44 -0.93 7.68 6.05
C ASP A 44 -2.14 7.46 6.96
N LEU A 45 -2.21 8.18 8.08
CA LEU A 45 -3.36 8.14 9.00
C LEU A 45 -4.61 8.76 8.37
N HIS A 46 -4.47 9.91 7.71
CA HIS A 46 -5.59 10.56 7.03
C HIS A 46 -6.15 9.68 5.91
N PHE A 47 -5.28 9.04 5.13
CA PHE A 47 -5.70 8.12 4.07
C PHE A 47 -6.34 6.85 4.62
N VAL A 48 -5.71 6.17 5.59
CA VAL A 48 -6.21 4.88 6.08
C VAL A 48 -7.56 5.00 6.79
N ARG A 49 -7.90 6.18 7.32
CA ARG A 49 -9.17 6.49 7.98
C ARG A 49 -10.19 7.21 7.09
N ASP A 50 -9.87 7.39 5.80
CA ASP A 50 -10.71 8.10 4.84
C ASP A 50 -11.13 9.52 5.29
N GLU A 51 -10.25 10.23 5.99
CA GLU A 51 -10.54 11.58 6.50
C GLU A 51 -10.57 12.64 5.39
N TRP A 52 -10.06 12.30 4.20
CA TRP A 52 -10.07 13.16 3.02
C TRP A 52 -11.14 12.78 1.98
N HIS A 53 -11.91 11.71 2.22
CA HIS A 53 -12.98 11.24 1.33
C HIS A 53 -12.51 10.99 -0.12
N PHE A 54 -11.28 10.49 -0.28
CA PHE A 54 -10.67 10.16 -1.56
C PHE A 54 -10.88 8.71 -1.99
N THR A 55 -11.71 7.93 -1.27
CA THR A 55 -11.93 6.51 -1.60
C THR A 55 -12.27 6.31 -3.08
N GLN A 56 -11.43 5.52 -3.75
CA GLN A 56 -11.71 4.87 -5.03
C GLN A 56 -12.39 3.52 -4.81
#